data_AF-A0A2W5AXU9-F1
#
_entry.id   AF-A0A2W5AXU9-F1
#
_cell.length_a   1.000
_cell.length_b   1.000
_cell.length_c   1.000
_cell.angle_alpha   90.00
_cell.angle_beta   90.00
_cell.angle_gamma   90.00
#
_symmetry.space_group_name_H-M   'P 1'
#
loop_
_entity.id
_entity.type
_entity.pdbx_description
1 polymer ?
#
loop_
_entity_poly.entity_id
_entity_poly.type
_entity_poly.pdbx_seq_one_letter_code
_entity_poly.pdbx_strand_id
1 'polypeptide(L)'
;PGNAGTLIRTSDAMGADGVIFAGETVDPLGCKVARASAGSLFHIPVARDPNIKDVLGQLRSSGMQILATAADGEVDLADADLSQPTAWLFGNEAHGLGELQDEADMRVRIPILGRAESLNLATAASICLYESAKQQAR
;
A
#
# COMPACT_ATOMS: atom_id res chain seq x y z
N PRO A 1 12.69 -8.94 -1.97
CA PRO A 1 11.76 -8.91 -0.82
C PRO A 1 12.05 -7.86 0.28
N GLY A 2 13.12 -7.04 0.19
CA GLY A 2 13.40 -6.02 1.22
C GLY A 2 12.26 -5.01 1.39
N ASN A 3 11.69 -4.55 0.27
CA ASN A 3 10.56 -3.63 0.26
C ASN A 3 9.36 -4.11 1.10
N ALA A 4 9.04 -5.40 1.07
CA ALA A 4 7.93 -5.94 1.86
C ALA A 4 8.14 -5.75 3.37
N GLY A 5 9.36 -5.93 3.87
CA GLY A 5 9.66 -5.68 5.28
C GLY A 5 9.63 -4.19 5.59
N THR A 6 10.15 -3.34 4.69
CA THR A 6 10.06 -1.89 4.82
C THR A 6 8.62 -1.39 4.84
N LEU A 7 7.74 -1.99 4.03
CA LEU A 7 6.30 -1.69 4.02
C LEU A 7 5.67 -2.04 5.36
N ILE A 8 5.87 -3.26 5.88
CA ILE A 8 5.37 -3.66 7.20
C ILE A 8 5.83 -2.67 8.28
N ARG A 9 7.12 -2.31 8.27
CA ARG A 9 7.69 -1.34 9.21
C ARG A 9 7.05 0.04 9.10
N THR A 10 6.81 0.50 7.87
CA THR A 10 6.24 1.83 7.64
C THR A 10 4.76 1.85 7.99
N SER A 11 4.01 0.80 7.64
CA SER A 11 2.61 0.64 8.02
C SER A 11 2.44 0.69 9.54
N ASP A 12 3.25 -0.07 10.29
CA ASP A 12 3.28 -0.02 11.76
C ASP A 12 3.60 1.40 12.26
N ALA A 13 4.66 2.02 11.73
CA ALA A 13 5.08 3.36 12.17
C ALA A 13 4.06 4.46 11.87
N MET A 14 3.27 4.34 10.79
CA MET A 14 2.25 5.30 10.39
C MET A 14 0.88 5.01 11.00
N GLY A 15 0.73 3.94 11.79
CA GLY A 15 -0.51 3.59 12.47
C GLY A 15 -1.57 2.94 11.57
N ALA A 16 -1.16 2.25 10.51
CA ALA A 16 -2.08 1.45 9.71
C ALA A 16 -2.62 0.25 10.52
N ASP A 17 -3.85 -0.16 10.26
CA ASP A 17 -4.49 -1.27 10.98
C ASP A 17 -3.96 -2.65 10.59
N GLY A 18 -3.33 -2.78 9.41
CA GLY A 18 -2.85 -4.06 8.93
C GLY A 18 -2.11 -3.99 7.59
N VAL A 19 -1.45 -5.08 7.24
CA VAL A 19 -0.82 -5.29 5.94
C VAL A 19 -1.28 -6.62 5.35
N ILE A 20 -1.80 -6.60 4.13
CA ILE A 20 -2.30 -7.80 3.45
C ILE A 20 -1.41 -8.10 2.25
N PHE A 21 -0.84 -9.31 2.25
CA PHE A 21 -0.12 -9.88 1.13
C PHE A 21 -1.12 -10.63 0.24
N ALA A 22 -1.71 -9.92 -0.71
CA ALA A 22 -2.74 -10.44 -1.61
C ALA A 22 -2.13 -10.99 -2.92
N GLY A 23 -2.48 -12.22 -3.30
CA GLY A 23 -2.02 -12.88 -4.53
C GLY A 23 -0.65 -13.56 -4.42
N GLU A 24 0.04 -13.65 -5.56
CA GLU A 24 1.39 -14.20 -5.63
C GLU A 24 2.42 -13.17 -5.13
N THR A 25 2.68 -13.21 -3.83
CA THR A 25 3.62 -12.31 -3.17
C THR A 25 4.83 -13.06 -2.60
N VAL A 26 5.81 -12.29 -2.13
CA VAL A 26 6.87 -12.82 -1.27
C VAL A 26 6.28 -13.33 0.05
N ASP A 27 6.99 -14.27 0.69
CA ASP A 27 6.65 -14.75 2.02
C ASP A 27 6.93 -13.68 3.10
N PRO A 28 5.92 -13.17 3.83
CA PRO A 28 6.11 -12.17 4.87
C PRO A 28 6.97 -12.66 6.05
N LEU A 29 7.05 -13.97 6.27
CA LEU A 29 7.83 -14.58 7.36
C LEU A 29 9.27 -14.92 6.95
N GLY A 30 9.63 -14.73 5.67
CA GLY A 30 10.97 -15.01 5.18
C GLY A 30 12.03 -14.13 5.83
N CYS A 31 13.23 -14.67 6.10
CA CYS A 31 14.29 -14.00 6.87
C CYS A 31 14.62 -12.57 6.39
N LYS A 32 14.56 -12.31 5.07
CA LYS A 32 14.81 -10.97 4.51
C LYS A 32 13.71 -9.97 4.87
N VAL A 33 12.44 -10.40 4.83
CA VAL A 33 11.28 -9.57 5.19
C VAL A 33 11.29 -9.32 6.70
N ALA A 34 11.43 -10.39 7.49
CA ALA A 34 11.51 -10.29 8.94
C ALA A 34 12.63 -9.33 9.40
N ARG A 35 13.84 -9.46 8.84
CA ARG A 35 14.94 -8.54 9.16
C ARG A 35 14.65 -7.09 8.74
N ALA A 36 14.10 -6.87 7.54
CA ALA A 36 13.81 -5.52 7.05
C ALA A 36 12.64 -4.85 7.81
N SER A 37 11.71 -5.63 8.37
CA SER A 37 10.62 -5.13 9.21
C SER A 37 11.09 -4.52 10.54
N ALA A 38 12.33 -4.83 10.96
CA ALA A 38 12.91 -4.35 12.22
C ALA A 38 12.03 -4.59 13.47
N GLY A 39 11.26 -5.69 13.49
CA GLY A 39 10.40 -6.09 14.61
C GLY A 39 8.93 -5.76 14.40
N SER A 40 8.58 -4.82 13.51
CA SER A 40 7.19 -4.42 13.24
C SER A 40 6.30 -5.55 12.76
N LEU A 41 6.87 -6.62 12.17
CA LEU A 41 6.14 -7.84 11.83
C LEU A 41 5.37 -8.45 13.01
N PHE A 42 5.77 -8.16 14.25
CA PHE A 42 5.11 -8.65 15.47
C PHE A 42 4.21 -7.60 16.15
N HIS A 43 4.11 -6.38 15.61
CA HIS A 43 3.33 -5.29 16.19
C HIS A 43 2.04 -5.02 15.41
N ILE A 44 2.10 -5.12 14.08
CA ILE A 44 0.97 -4.90 13.18
C ILE A 44 0.42 -6.23 12.66
N PRO A 45 -0.90 -6.39 12.52
CA PRO A 45 -1.48 -7.55 11.83
C PRO A 45 -0.96 -7.69 10.40
N VAL A 46 -0.42 -8.86 10.08
CA VAL A 46 0.01 -9.22 8.72
C VAL A 46 -0.76 -10.44 8.26
N ALA A 47 -1.56 -10.28 7.21
CA ALA A 47 -2.35 -11.34 6.61
C ALA A 47 -1.81 -11.71 5.22
N ARG A 48 -2.13 -12.92 4.76
CA ARG A 48 -1.82 -13.40 3.42
C ARG A 48 -3.03 -14.11 2.84
N ASP A 49 -3.39 -13.77 1.62
CA ASP A 49 -4.48 -14.42 0.90
C ASP A 49 -4.13 -14.51 -0.60
N PRO A 50 -4.14 -15.71 -1.21
CA PRO A 50 -3.83 -15.85 -2.64
C PRO A 50 -4.94 -15.30 -3.55
N ASN A 51 -6.17 -15.12 -3.07
CA ASN A 51 -7.28 -14.64 -3.88
C ASN A 51 -7.50 -13.13 -3.68
N ILE A 52 -6.92 -12.34 -4.59
CA ILE A 52 -7.02 -10.88 -4.55
C ILE A 52 -8.49 -10.41 -4.61
N LYS A 53 -9.36 -11.09 -5.38
CA LYS A 53 -10.77 -10.69 -5.50
C LYS A 53 -11.54 -10.84 -4.19
N ASP A 54 -11.26 -11.90 -3.43
CA ASP A 54 -11.89 -12.12 -2.13
C ASP A 54 -11.43 -11.06 -1.12
N VAL A 55 -10.15 -10.68 -1.14
CA VAL A 55 -9.61 -9.58 -0.32
C VAL A 55 -10.30 -8.26 -0.66
N LEU A 56 -10.35 -7.89 -1.93
CA LEU A 56 -10.99 -6.64 -2.37
C LEU A 56 -12.49 -6.63 -2.03
N GLY A 57 -13.18 -7.76 -2.19
CA GLY A 57 -14.58 -7.91 -1.81
C GLY A 57 -14.81 -7.68 -0.31
N GLN A 58 -13.95 -8.25 0.54
CA GLN A 58 -14.02 -8.05 1.99
C GLN A 58 -13.78 -6.59 2.38
N LEU A 59 -12.76 -5.94 1.81
CA LEU A 59 -12.44 -4.52 2.06
C LEU A 59 -13.59 -3.59 1.63
N ARG A 60 -14.22 -3.86 0.48
CA ARG A 60 -15.41 -3.10 0.05
C ARG A 60 -16.58 -3.32 0.99
N SER A 61 -16.82 -4.57 1.41
CA SER A 61 -17.92 -4.88 2.34
C SER A 61 -17.75 -4.26 3.73
N SER A 62 -16.51 -3.96 4.14
CA SER A 62 -16.22 -3.23 5.38
C SER A 62 -16.30 -1.71 5.21
N GLY A 63 -16.71 -1.21 4.04
CA GLY A 63 -16.91 0.20 3.75
C GLY A 63 -15.60 0.98 3.55
N MET A 64 -14.50 0.31 3.22
CA MET A 64 -13.24 0.97 2.90
C MET A 64 -13.22 1.39 1.43
N GLN A 65 -12.69 2.58 1.16
CA GLN A 65 -12.30 2.94 -0.20
C GLN A 65 -11.00 2.25 -0.58
N ILE A 66 -10.88 1.85 -1.84
CA ILE A 66 -9.73 1.15 -2.39
C ILE A 66 -8.99 2.10 -3.34
N LEU A 67 -7.77 2.48 -2.98
CA LEU A 67 -6.95 3.41 -3.75
C LEU A 67 -5.73 2.71 -4.33
N ALA A 68 -5.45 2.94 -5.61
CA ALA A 68 -4.26 2.42 -6.28
C ALA A 68 -3.23 3.53 -6.50
N THR A 69 -1.96 3.26 -6.21
CA THR A 69 -0.90 4.16 -6.67
C THR A 69 -0.55 3.91 -8.13
N ALA A 70 -0.64 4.93 -8.96
CA ALA A 70 -0.31 4.87 -10.38
C ALA A 70 0.42 6.15 -10.82
N ALA A 71 1.41 6.03 -11.70
CA ALA A 71 2.15 7.19 -12.20
C ALA A 71 1.26 8.12 -13.05
N ASP A 72 0.29 7.54 -13.76
CA ASP A 72 -0.75 8.18 -14.57
C ASP A 72 -2.08 8.33 -13.80
N GLY A 73 -2.02 8.29 -12.46
CA GLY A 73 -3.19 8.51 -11.61
C GLY A 73 -3.90 9.84 -11.92
N GLU A 74 -5.22 9.81 -11.81
CA GLU A 74 -6.09 10.93 -12.15
C GLU A 74 -6.18 11.97 -11.03
N VAL A 75 -5.88 11.58 -9.79
CA VAL A 75 -5.89 12.46 -8.61
C VAL A 75 -4.50 12.56 -8.01
N ASP A 76 -4.07 13.78 -7.71
CA ASP A 76 -2.83 14.01 -6.96
C ASP A 76 -3.02 13.61 -5.49
N LEU A 77 -2.02 12.96 -4.89
CA LEU A 77 -2.10 12.47 -3.51
C LEU A 77 -2.48 13.58 -2.50
N ALA A 78 -2.06 14.81 -2.75
CA ALA A 78 -2.38 15.95 -1.89
C ALA A 78 -3.87 16.34 -1.92
N ASP A 79 -4.58 15.98 -2.99
CA ASP A 79 -5.99 16.33 -3.22
C ASP A 79 -6.93 15.14 -2.97
N ALA A 80 -6.39 13.93 -2.75
CA ALA A 80 -7.18 12.76 -2.39
C ALA A 80 -7.79 12.91 -0.99
N ASP A 81 -9.07 12.56 -0.84
CA ASP A 81 -9.73 12.47 0.47
C ASP A 81 -9.31 11.15 1.15
N LEU A 82 -8.40 11.25 2.11
CA LEU A 82 -7.90 10.13 2.89
C LEU A 82 -8.45 10.12 4.31
N SER A 83 -9.43 10.97 4.64
CA SER A 83 -10.04 10.98 5.98
C SER A 83 -10.94 9.76 6.22
N GLN A 84 -11.34 9.06 5.15
CA GLN A 84 -12.14 7.85 5.22
C GLN A 84 -11.27 6.59 5.41
N PRO A 85 -11.83 5.48 5.93
CA PRO A 85 -11.15 4.19 5.96
C PRO A 85 -10.67 3.78 4.58
N THR A 86 -9.36 3.58 4.43
CA THR A 86 -8.71 3.46 3.12
C THR A 86 -7.82 2.23 3.04
N ALA A 87 -7.98 1.44 1.99
CA ALA A 87 -7.08 0.35 1.64
C ALA A 87 -6.24 0.74 0.42
N TRP A 88 -4.92 0.76 0.58
CA TRP A 88 -3.99 1.05 -0.51
C TRP A 88 -3.57 -0.22 -1.25
N LEU A 89 -3.68 -0.20 -2.57
CA LEU A 89 -3.13 -1.19 -3.47
C LEU A 89 -1.76 -0.73 -3.96
N PHE A 90 -0.77 -1.58 -3.74
CA PHE A 90 0.61 -1.37 -4.16
C PHE A 90 1.06 -2.52 -5.05
N GLY A 91 1.49 -2.18 -6.27
CA GLY A 91 1.89 -3.15 -7.28
C GLY A 91 3.35 -3.58 -7.20
N ASN A 92 3.75 -4.53 -8.04
CA ASN A 92 5.16 -4.91 -8.18
C ASN A 92 5.92 -3.81 -8.93
N GLU A 93 7.17 -3.52 -8.56
CA GLU A 93 8.02 -2.53 -9.24
C GLU A 93 8.15 -2.77 -10.76
N ALA A 94 8.14 -4.04 -11.20
CA ALA A 94 8.33 -4.38 -12.61
C ALA A 94 7.06 -4.26 -13.48
N HIS A 95 5.88 -4.47 -12.90
CA HIS A 95 4.62 -4.59 -13.64
C HIS A 95 3.51 -3.67 -13.12
N GLY A 96 3.79 -2.90 -12.07
CA GLY A 96 2.79 -2.14 -11.35
C GLY A 96 1.68 -3.04 -10.81
N LEU A 97 0.46 -2.51 -10.86
CA LEU A 97 -0.77 -3.20 -10.46
C LEU A 97 -1.45 -3.94 -11.62
N GLY A 98 -1.03 -3.73 -12.87
CA GLY A 98 -1.69 -4.34 -14.04
C GLY A 98 -3.19 -4.04 -14.07
N GLU A 99 -4.01 -5.08 -14.28
CA GLU A 99 -5.48 -5.01 -14.30
C GLU A 99 -6.10 -4.67 -12.93
N LEU A 100 -5.36 -4.81 -11.81
CA LEU A 100 -5.88 -4.47 -10.48
C LEU A 100 -6.11 -2.97 -10.29
N GLN A 101 -5.55 -2.14 -11.18
CA GLN A 101 -5.81 -0.71 -11.16
C GLN A 101 -7.28 -0.39 -11.45
N ASP A 102 -7.95 -1.22 -12.23
CA ASP A 102 -9.37 -1.04 -12.60
C ASP A 102 -10.31 -1.50 -11.47
N GLU A 103 -9.78 -2.18 -10.46
CA GLU A 103 -10.51 -2.53 -9.23
C GLU A 103 -10.38 -1.43 -8.17
N ALA A 104 -9.51 -0.44 -8.35
CA ALA A 104 -9.44 0.68 -7.43
C ALA A 104 -10.60 1.64 -7.68
N ASP A 105 -11.17 2.19 -6.60
CA ASP A 105 -12.17 3.25 -6.69
C ASP A 105 -11.54 4.52 -7.28
N MET A 106 -10.25 4.76 -7.01
CA MET A 106 -9.48 5.86 -7.59
C MET A 106 -8.00 5.49 -7.77
N ARG A 107 -7.38 6.02 -8.84
CA ARG A 107 -5.93 5.99 -9.04
C ARG A 107 -5.30 7.30 -8.59
N VAL A 108 -4.41 7.20 -7.61
CA VAL A 108 -3.71 8.34 -7.02
C VAL A 108 -2.26 8.37 -7.50
N ARG A 109 -1.80 9.54 -7.94
CA ARG A 109 -0.40 9.76 -8.33
C ARG A 109 0.36 10.58 -7.30
N ILE A 110 1.66 10.31 -7.20
CA ILE A 110 2.61 11.13 -6.46
C ILE A 110 3.39 11.96 -7.49
N PRO A 111 3.26 13.30 -7.52
CA PRO A 111 4.01 14.13 -8.45
C PRO A 111 5.53 13.96 -8.31
N ILE A 112 6.19 13.57 -9.40
CA ILE A 112 7.65 13.54 -9.48
C ILE A 112 8.12 14.81 -10.17
N LEU A 113 8.73 15.71 -9.40
CA LEU A 113 9.22 17.01 -9.90
C LEU A 113 10.61 16.93 -10.57
N GLY A 114 11.30 15.80 -10.39
CA GLY A 114 12.64 15.55 -10.92
C GLY A 114 12.63 14.83 -12.27
N ARG A 115 13.78 14.24 -12.62
CA ARG A 115 13.97 13.43 -13.84
C ARG A 115 13.74 11.92 -13.63
N ALA A 116 13.33 11.52 -12.43
CA ALA A 116 13.06 10.12 -12.14
C ALA A 116 11.78 9.68 -12.86
N GLU A 117 11.76 8.45 -13.36
CA GLU A 117 10.58 7.89 -14.04
C GLU A 117 9.56 7.36 -13.02
N SER A 118 10.02 6.88 -11.87
CA SER A 118 9.18 6.32 -10.81
C SER A 118 9.86 6.39 -9.45
N LEU A 119 9.09 6.12 -8.40
CA LEU A 119 9.59 5.91 -7.04
C LEU A 119 9.72 4.42 -6.76
N ASN A 120 10.67 4.05 -5.90
CA ASN A 120 10.71 2.72 -5.31
C ASN A 120 9.38 2.43 -4.59
N LEU A 121 8.90 1.18 -4.67
CA LEU A 121 7.60 0.77 -4.14
C LEU A 121 7.40 1.15 -2.68
N ALA A 122 8.40 0.84 -1.83
CA ALA A 122 8.30 1.13 -0.41
C ALA A 122 8.27 2.66 -0.16
N THR A 123 9.01 3.43 -0.95
CA THR A 123 9.03 4.91 -0.84
C THR A 123 7.67 5.51 -1.21
N ALA A 124 7.07 5.08 -2.34
CA ALA A 124 5.75 5.54 -2.75
C ALA A 124 4.69 5.24 -1.66
N ALA A 125 4.69 4.00 -1.16
CA ALA A 125 3.81 3.61 -0.08
C ALA A 125 4.04 4.38 1.21
N SER A 126 5.29 4.67 1.59
CA SER A 126 5.59 5.50 2.76
C SER A 126 4.96 6.88 2.65
N ILE A 127 5.00 7.51 1.47
CA ILE A 127 4.41 8.82 1.23
C ILE A 127 2.88 8.75 1.34
N CYS A 128 2.25 7.76 0.70
CA CYS A 128 0.79 7.53 0.78
C CYS A 128 0.32 7.30 2.23
N LEU A 129 1.02 6.43 2.97
CA LEU A 129 0.68 6.12 4.36
C LEU A 129 0.88 7.33 5.27
N TYR A 130 1.94 8.11 5.07
CA TYR A 130 2.18 9.34 5.84
C TYR A 130 1.08 10.38 5.60
N GLU A 131 0.68 10.60 4.36
CA GLU A 131 -0.41 11.55 4.06
C GLU A 131 -1.76 11.04 4.60
N SER A 132 -2.03 9.73 4.51
CA SER A 132 -3.23 9.13 5.10
C SER A 132 -3.27 9.35 6.62
N ALA A 133 -2.18 9.02 7.32
CA ALA A 133 -2.07 9.22 8.77
C ALA A 133 -2.24 10.70 9.16
N LYS A 134 -1.67 11.61 8.38
CA LYS A 134 -1.81 13.06 8.60
C LYS A 134 -3.24 13.56 8.43
N GLN A 135 -4.00 13.02 7.49
CA GLN A 135 -5.40 13.41 7.29
C GLN A 135 -6.34 12.76 8.32
N GLN A 136 -6.07 11.53 8.75
CA GLN A 136 -6.89 10.79 9.72
C GLN A 136 -6.63 11.16 11.18
N ALA A 137 -5.48 11.77 11.47
CA ALA A 137 -5.16 12.30 12.80
C ALA A 137 -5.86 13.64 13.12
N ARG A 138 -6.62 14.21 12.18
CA ARG A 138 -7.38 15.46 12.33
C ARG A 138 -8.83 15.19 12.68
#